data_AF-A0A950RFT7-F1
#
_entry.id   AF-A0A950RFT7-F1
#
_cell.length_a   1.000
_cell.length_b   1.000
_cell.length_c   1.000
_cell.angle_alpha   90.00
_cell.angle_beta   90.00
_cell.angle_gamma   90.00
#
_symmetry.space_group_name_H-M   'P 1'
#
loop_
_entity.id
_entity.type
_entity.pdbx_description
1 polymer ?
#
loop_
_entity_poly.entity_id
_entity_poly.type
_entity_poly.pdbx_seq_one_letter_code
_entity_poly.pdbx_strand_id
1 'polypeptide(L)'
;MIYALWDHIRENPAPEDWPFSKRREHWLYDEVDTASQRQELFLHRILLSSGVELEIPFVAVVIHRFAVPSEPEGAENKQSA
;
A
#
# COMPACT_ATOMS: atom_id res chain seq x y z
N MET A 1 4.75 3.42 -7.09
CA MET A 1 4.09 4.73 -6.88
C MET A 1 5.16 5.73 -6.46
N ILE A 2 5.05 6.99 -6.87
CA ILE A 2 6.00 8.04 -6.49
C ILE A 2 5.20 9.14 -5.78
N TYR A 3 5.68 9.57 -4.61
CA TYR A 3 5.08 10.63 -3.80
C TYR A 3 5.89 11.92 -3.90
N ALA A 4 5.18 13.04 -4.00
CA ALA A 4 5.74 14.35 -3.65
C ALA A 4 5.43 14.61 -2.18
N LEU A 5 6.42 14.40 -1.31
CA LEU A 5 6.28 14.58 0.14
C LEU A 5 6.13 16.06 0.49
N TRP A 6 5.28 16.38 1.48
CA TRP A 6 5.17 17.74 2.03
C TRP A 6 5.75 17.89 3.43
N ASP A 7 5.95 16.77 4.13
CA ASP A 7 6.64 16.68 5.43
C ASP A 7 7.43 15.36 5.48
N HIS A 8 8.00 15.07 6.64
CA HIS A 8 8.78 13.87 6.92
C HIS A 8 7.86 12.66 7.11
N ILE A 9 8.36 11.50 6.67
CA ILE A 9 7.74 10.21 6.98
C ILE A 9 7.85 9.99 8.49
N ARG A 10 6.76 9.53 9.11
CA ARG A 10 6.73 9.19 10.53
C ARG A 10 6.53 7.68 10.68
N GLU A 11 7.22 7.10 11.64
CA GLU A 11 7.11 5.69 11.99
C GLU A 11 6.47 5.58 13.37
N ASN A 12 5.29 4.97 13.43
CA ASN A 12 4.63 4.61 14.67
C ASN A 12 5.04 3.18 15.04
N PRO A 13 5.69 2.97 16.19
CA PRO A 13 6.18 1.65 16.56
C PRO A 13 5.04 0.67 16.81
N ALA A 14 5.32 -0.61 16.54
CA ALA A 14 4.37 -1.68 16.79
C ALA A 14 3.96 -1.78 18.27
N PRO A 15 2.70 -2.10 18.58
CA PRO A 15 2.29 -2.50 19.92
C PRO A 15 3.11 -3.67 20.46
N GLU A 16 3.30 -3.74 21.78
CA GLU A 16 4.11 -4.79 22.43
C GLU A 16 3.57 -6.21 22.17
N ASP A 17 2.25 -6.34 22.04
CA ASP A 17 1.50 -7.58 21.86
C ASP A 17 1.16 -7.90 20.39
N TRP A 18 1.88 -7.30 19.44
CA TRP A 18 1.60 -7.49 18.03
C TRP A 18 1.63 -8.98 17.62
N PRO A 19 0.55 -9.53 17.02
CA PRO A 19 0.38 -10.97 16.89
C PRO A 19 1.16 -11.60 15.73
N PHE A 20 1.74 -10.79 14.82
CA PHE A 20 2.42 -11.27 13.62
C PHE A 20 3.94 -11.30 13.77
N SER A 21 4.57 -12.23 13.03
CA SER A 21 6.03 -12.41 13.04
C SER A 21 6.75 -11.25 12.34
N LYS A 22 7.77 -10.69 12.99
CA LYS A 22 8.64 -9.63 12.46
C LYS A 22 9.69 -10.13 11.45
N ARG A 23 9.72 -11.43 11.12
CA ARG A 23 10.79 -12.05 10.31
C ARG A 23 10.76 -11.66 8.82
N ARG A 24 9.60 -11.28 8.30
CA ARG A 24 9.44 -10.78 6.93
C ARG A 24 8.42 -9.65 6.94
N GLU A 25 8.84 -8.51 6.43
CA GLU A 25 8.00 -7.32 6.39
C GLU A 25 7.18 -7.29 5.11
N HIS A 26 5.87 -7.22 5.27
CA HIS A 26 4.89 -7.18 4.20
C HIS A 26 3.86 -6.09 4.50
N TRP A 27 3.31 -5.46 3.47
CA TRP A 27 2.22 -4.50 3.64
C TRP A 27 0.95 -5.29 3.93
N LEU A 28 0.39 -5.09 5.11
CA LEU A 28 -0.88 -5.72 5.50
C LEU A 28 -2.06 -4.87 5.08
N TYR A 29 -1.90 -3.56 5.16
CA TYR A 29 -2.94 -2.60 4.89
C TYR A 29 -2.33 -1.27 4.43
N ASP A 30 -3.00 -0.61 3.49
CA ASP A 30 -2.71 0.76 3.11
C ASP A 30 -4.00 1.59 2.98
N GLU A 31 -3.94 2.86 3.37
CA GLU A 31 -5.04 3.81 3.23
C GLU A 31 -4.53 5.20 2.85
N VAL A 32 -5.35 5.94 2.10
CA VAL A 32 -5.12 7.35 1.81
C VAL A 32 -6.21 8.18 2.47
N ASP A 33 -5.81 9.14 3.29
CA ASP A 33 -6.68 10.08 4.00
C ASP A 33 -6.33 11.53 3.64
N THR A 34 -7.22 12.45 3.97
CA THR A 34 -6.97 13.89 3.96
C THR A 34 -6.41 14.33 5.31
N ALA A 35 -5.25 14.99 5.33
CA ALA A 35 -4.55 15.34 6.57
C ALA A 35 -5.29 16.41 7.42
N SER A 36 -6.26 17.13 6.83
CA SER A 36 -7.08 18.14 7.49
C SER A 36 -8.28 18.51 6.63
N GLN A 37 -9.45 18.72 7.23
CA GLN A 37 -10.67 19.18 6.52
C GLN A 37 -10.50 20.54 5.80
N ARG A 38 -9.41 21.27 6.04
CA ARG A 38 -9.16 22.61 5.50
C ARG A 38 -7.98 22.69 4.51
N GLN A 39 -7.25 21.61 4.29
CA GLN A 39 -6.06 21.63 3.43
C GLN A 39 -6.08 20.46 2.44
N GLU A 40 -5.72 20.74 1.18
CA GLU A 40 -5.57 19.79 0.06
C GLU A 40 -4.35 18.85 0.24
N LEU A 41 -4.05 18.47 1.47
CA LEU A 41 -2.92 17.61 1.83
C LEU A 41 -3.43 16.19 2.06
N PHE A 42 -2.68 15.23 1.56
CA PHE A 42 -2.98 13.82 1.72
C PHE A 42 -2.00 13.17 2.70
N LEU A 43 -2.47 12.09 3.31
CA LEU A 43 -1.69 11.24 4.19
C LEU A 43 -1.88 9.81 3.71
N HIS A 44 -0.78 9.11 3.44
CA HIS A 44 -0.83 7.69 3.15
C HIS A 44 -0.34 6.93 4.37
N ARG A 45 -1.17 6.03 4.90
CA ARG A 45 -0.79 5.14 5.99
C ARG A 45 -0.55 3.75 5.47
N ILE A 46 0.52 3.11 5.93
CA ILE A 46 0.85 1.72 5.61
C ILE A 46 1.09 0.98 6.92
N LEU A 47 0.31 -0.08 7.15
CA LEU A 47 0.56 -1.01 8.25
C LEU A 47 1.43 -2.16 7.75
N LEU A 48 2.58 -2.33 8.38
CA LEU A 48 3.52 -3.40 8.10
C LEU A 48 3.21 -4.63 8.96
N SER A 49 3.58 -5.82 8.48
CA SER A 49 3.43 -7.08 9.23
C SER A 49 4.20 -7.11 10.54
N SER A 50 5.20 -6.24 10.70
CA SER A 50 5.92 -6.01 11.95
C SER A 50 5.08 -5.29 13.02
N GLY A 51 3.95 -4.71 12.62
CA GLY A 51 3.06 -3.86 13.43
C GLY A 51 3.43 -2.38 13.37
N VAL A 52 4.54 -2.04 12.70
CA VAL A 52 4.92 -0.65 12.46
C VAL A 52 3.94 -0.02 11.47
N GLU A 53 3.50 1.19 11.78
CA GLU A 53 2.70 1.99 10.87
C GLU A 53 3.55 3.14 10.33
N LEU A 54 3.58 3.29 9.01
CA LEU A 54 4.22 4.39 8.33
C LEU A 54 3.17 5.45 7.99
N GLU A 55 3.40 6.68 8.40
CA GLU A 55 2.64 7.84 7.96
C GLU A 55 3.46 8.63 6.94
N ILE A 56 2.97 8.69 5.69
CA ILE A 56 3.65 9.32 4.56
C ILE A 56 2.81 10.53 4.11
N PRO A 57 3.17 11.76 4.55
CA PRO A 57 2.50 12.99 4.13
C PRO A 57 2.85 13.36 2.68
N PHE A 58 1.85 13.53 1.81
CA PHE A 58 2.07 13.87 0.39
C PHE A 58 1.04 14.84 -0.20
N VAL A 59 1.43 15.61 -1.22
CA VAL A 59 0.56 16.59 -1.92
C VAL A 59 0.04 16.08 -3.26
N ALA A 60 0.77 15.15 -3.88
CA ALA A 60 0.42 14.61 -5.18
C ALA A 60 0.97 13.18 -5.33
N VAL A 61 0.27 12.38 -6.14
CA VAL A 61 0.64 10.99 -6.44
C VAL A 61 0.69 10.78 -7.96
N VAL A 62 1.74 10.08 -8.43
CA VAL A 62 1.83 9.62 -9.82
C VAL A 62 1.64 8.11 -9.87
N ILE A 63 0.58 7.67 -10.53
CA ILE A 63 0.22 6.27 -10.70
C ILE A 63 0.46 5.87 -12.15
N HIS A 64 1.43 4.99 -12.38
CA HIS A 64 1.58 4.32 -13.66
C HIS A 64 0.59 3.15 -13.75
N ARG A 65 -0.38 3.27 -14.65
CA ARG A 65 -1.33 2.21 -14.95
C ARG A 65 -0.84 1.43 -16.17
N PHE A 66 -0.71 0.12 -16.03
CA PHE A 66 -0.47 -0.79 -17.13
C PHE A 66 -1.66 -1.72 -17.26
N ALA A 67 -2.12 -1.97 -18.48
CA ALA A 67 -3.14 -2.98 -18.72
C ALA A 67 -2.52 -4.36 -18.45
N VAL A 68 -3.10 -5.11 -17.52
CA VAL A 68 -2.79 -6.53 -17.38
C VAL A 68 -3.53 -7.22 -18.53
N PRO A 69 -2.83 -7.92 -19.45
CA PRO A 69 -3.50 -8.73 -20.45
C PRO A 69 -4.34 -9.78 -19.73
N SER A 70 -5.66 -9.70 -19.87
CA SER A 70 -6.54 -10.80 -19.49
C SER A 70 -6.23 -11.96 -20.43
N GLU A 71 -5.83 -13.11 -19.90
CA GLU A 71 -5.78 -14.33 -20.71
C GLU A 71 -7.16 -14.54 -21.34
N PRO A 72 -7.25 -14.86 -22.64
CA PRO A 72 -8.53 -15.23 -23.22
C PRO A 72 -9.05 -16.47 -22.52
N GLU A 73 -10.18 -16.34 -21.82
CA GLU A 73 -10.97 -17.48 -21.35
C GLU A 73 -11.33 -18.35 -22.56
N GLY A 74 -10.61 -19.47 -22.77
CA GLY A 74 -10.94 -20.38 -23.87
C GLY A 74 -9.81 -21.22 -24.48
N ALA A 75 -8.69 -21.48 -23.78
CA ALA A 75 -7.83 -22.59 -24.18
C ALA A 75 -8.40 -23.90 -23.63
N GLU A 76 -9.48 -24.39 -24.24
CA GLU A 76 -9.97 -25.76 -24.03
C GLU A 76 -8.85 -26.75 -24.35
N ASN A 77 -8.34 -27.38 -23.30
CA ASN A 77 -7.32 -28.42 -23.39
C ASN A 77 -7.98 -29.69 -23.95
N LYS A 78 -7.99 -29.86 -25.28
CA LYS A 78 -8.35 -31.13 -25.92
C LYS A 78 -7.24 -32.16 -25.68
N GLN A 79 -7.26 -32.81 -24.52
CA GLN A 79 -6.62 -34.12 -24.36
C GLN A 79 -7.52 -35.16 -25.04
N SER A 80 -7.15 -35.56 -26.25
CA SER A 80 -7.67 -36.77 -26.90
C SER A 80 -7.11 -38.00 -26.18
N ALA A 81 -8.02 -38.91 -25.83
CA ALA A 81 -7.75 -40.27 -25.37
C ALA A 81 -7.21 -41.16 -26.50
#